data_AF-A0A5K1D7B7-F1
#
_entry.id   AF-A0A5K1D7B7-F1
#
_cell.length_a   1.000
_cell.length_b   1.000
_cell.length_c   1.000
_cell.angle_alpha   90.00
_cell.angle_beta   90.00
_cell.angle_gamma   90.00
#
_symmetry.space_group_name_H-M   'P 1'
#
loop_
_entity.id
_entity.type
_entity.pdbx_description
1 polymer ?
#
loop_
_entity_poly.entity_id
_entity_poly.type
_entity_poly.pdbx_seq_one_letter_code
_entity_poly.pdbx_strand_id
1 'polypeptide(L)' 'GSKLFISFIKFLKSKDPNDGTEQALLDELRALNEHLKEH' A
#
# COMPACT_ATOMS: atom_id res chain seq x y z
N GLY A 1 -2.24 -5.15 -8.76
CA GLY A 1 -1.41 -6.31 -8.36
C GLY A 1 0.04 -5.94 -8.04
N SER A 2 0.85 -5.48 -9.00
CA SER A 2 2.31 -5.34 -8.82
C SER A 2 2.77 -4.16 -7.94
N LYS A 3 1.96 -3.11 -7.76
CA LYS A 3 2.31 -1.93 -6.95
C LYS A 3 2.20 -2.17 -5.44
N LEU A 4 1.24 -3.00 -5.00
CA LEU A 4 1.03 -3.31 -3.58
C LEU A 4 2.28 -3.89 -2.91
N PHE A 5 2.92 -4.87 -3.55
CA PHE A 5 4.15 -5.48 -3.01
C PHE A 5 5.29 -4.46 -2.91
N ILE A 6 5.41 -3.53 -3.86
CA ILE A 6 6.45 -2.49 -3.82
C ILE A 6 6.16 -1.49 -2.68
N SER A 7 4.91 -1.06 -2.51
CA SER A 7 4.51 -0.17 -1.42
C SER A 7 4.71 -0.83 -0.05
N PHE A 8 4.42 -2.13 0.07
CA PHE A 8 4.66 -2.90 1.29
C PHE A 8 6.15 -2.99 1.65
N ILE A 9 7.01 -3.29 0.67
CA ILE A 9 8.46 -3.32 0.89
C ILE A 9 9.01 -1.93 1.26
N LYS A 10 8.46 -0.85 0.70
CA LYS A 10 8.83 0.52 1.08
C LYS A 10 8.41 0.85 2.52
N PHE A 11 7.20 0.48 2.92
CA PHE A 11 6.72 0.62 4.30
C PHE A 11 7.63 -0.13 5.30
N LEU A 12 7.98 -1.39 5.01
CA LEU A 12 8.88 -2.16 5.89
C LEU A 12 10.30 -1.58 6.00
N LYS A 13 10.77 -0.89 4.96
CA LYS A 13 12.09 -0.25 4.94
C LYS A 13 12.07 1.15 5.52
N SER A 14 10.89 1.74 5.71
CA SER A 14 10.75 3.05 6.31
C SER A 14 11.31 3.05 7.73
N LYS A 15 12.03 4.11 8.06
CA LYS A 15 12.50 4.41 9.42
C LYS A 15 11.87 5.70 9.95
N ASP A 16 11.12 6.40 9.11
CA ASP A 16 10.47 7.66 9.44
C ASP A 16 8.96 7.45 9.39
N PRO A 17 8.27 7.51 10.54
CA PRO A 17 6.82 7.33 10.58
C PRO A 17 6.03 8.38 9.79
N ASN A 18 6.66 9.48 9.37
CA ASN A 18 6.02 10.55 8.59
C ASN A 18 6.36 10.51 7.09
N ASP A 19 7.05 9.49 6.59
CA ASP A 19 7.47 9.41 5.18
C ASP A 19 6.33 9.09 4.19
N GLY A 20 5.12 8.89 4.69
CA GLY A 20 3.91 8.63 3.89
C GLY A 20 3.84 7.22 3.28
N THR A 21 4.77 6.32 3.61
CA THR A 21 4.76 4.94 3.08
C THR A 21 3.59 4.12 3.62
N GLU A 22 3.15 4.39 4.85
CA GLU A 22 1.95 3.80 5.44
C GLU A 22 0.69 4.18 4.65
N GLN A 23 0.51 5.48 4.39
CA GLN A 23 -0.65 5.97 3.63
C GLN A 23 -0.67 5.38 2.21
N ALA A 24 0.48 5.34 1.54
CA ALA A 24 0.58 4.73 0.21
C ALA A 24 0.26 3.23 0.20
N LEU A 25 0.60 2.50 1.27
CA LEU A 25 0.23 1.09 1.42
C LEU A 25 -1.27 0.92 1.65
N LEU A 26 -1.87 1.76 2.50
CA LEU A 26 -3.31 1.76 2.77
C LEU A 26 -4.13 2.04 1.50
N ASP A 27 -3.70 3.00 0.69
CA ASP A 27 -4.37 3.35 -0.57
C ASP A 27 -4.36 2.18 -1.57
N GLU A 28 -3.23 1.48 -1.70
CA GLU A 28 -3.11 0.29 -2.56
C GLU A 28 -3.96 -0.90 -2.05
N LEU A 29 -4.01 -1.10 -0.72
CA LEU A 29 -4.88 -2.12 -0.11
C LEU A 29 -6.36 -1.82 -0.35
N ARG A 30 -6.74 -0.54 -0.25
CA ARG A 30 -8.11 -0.10 -0.50
C ARG A 30 -8.50 -0.30 -1.97
N ALA A 31 -7.64 0.11 -2.90
CA ALA A 31 -7.86 -0.11 -4.33
C ALA A 31 -7.99 -1.60 -4.68
N LEU A 32 -7.19 -2.47 -4.04
CA LEU A 32 -7.33 -3.92 -4.20
C LEU A 32 -8.68 -4.43 -3.68
N ASN A 33 -9.08 -4.00 -2.48
CA ASN A 33 -10.35 -4.40 -1.88
C ASN A 33 -11.57 -3.90 -2.69
N GLU A 34 -11.50 -2.70 -3.27
CA GLU A 34 -12.52 -2.18 -4.19
C GLU A 34 -12.60 -3.05 -5.44
N HIS A 35 -11.46 -3.35 -6.07
CA HIS A 35 -11.41 -4.24 -7.23
C HIS A 35 -11.96 -5.65 -6.95
N LEU A 36 -11.73 -6.18 -5.74
CA LEU A 36 -12.27 -7.48 -5.31
C LEU A 36 -13.77 -7.46 -5.00
N LYS A 37 -14.35 -6.29 -4.69
CA LYS A 37 -15.78 -6.14 -4.42
C LYS A 37 -16.58 -5.85 -5.69
N GLU A 38 -15.94 -5.29 -6.70
CA GLU A 38 -16.52 -5.04 -8.02
C GLU A 38 -16.61 -6.31 -8.89
N HIS A 39 -15.95 -7.40 -8.46
CA HIS A 39 -15.97 -8.73 -9.07
C HIS A 39 -16.70 -9.75 -8.18
#